data_AF-A0A6B2EK80-F1
#
_entry.id   AF-A0A6B2EK80-F1
#
_cell.length_a   1.000
_cell.length_b   1.000
_cell.length_c   1.000
_cell.angle_alpha   90.00
_cell.angle_beta   90.00
_cell.angle_gamma   90.00
#
_symmetry.space_group_name_H-M   'P 1'
#
loop_
_entity.id
_entity.type
_entity.pdbx_description
1 polymer ?
#
loop_
_entity_poly.entity_id
_entity_poly.type
_entity_poly.pdbx_seq_one_letter_code
_entity_poly.pdbx_strand_id
1 'polypeptide(L)'
;ILQKTNMGRTLLDLHRENKRVLTAKQQTLIVHIIANEFEGMTIKSSEADFFSNEIVRLFPDEVKTMYYRVEKGKPQGKLHHRIKNQRAQDIKITKGDEPTICAPDLSNDELSLAVQMISPMVEIEDVDLTAKHKQWLKQHRDPWSMVTEKWDESYLRRRRDIKEFETPELMNEWPLLKHSKAPELISMDFEKLHAHKGELLLSRWENASVKLMDIFESDMKDKSCRDLLQKSKKGKVNDDQMNLYITLMLHGILKPERNSKTKPSIKESQSTMILEVESFSKMKDKLDEIRKNAIKNKTKVQPFLIIDKKCEKIAVYHDGIHYKASSFLDGLTLLFKIYQVFDLQYPTECHKVWGFIGLFFFDIDDNSHNSHSLAQKLIN
;
A
#
# COMPACT_ATOMS: atom_id res chain seq x y z
N ILE A 1 14.43 13.57 29.92
CA ILE A 1 14.43 12.37 29.06
C ILE A 1 14.69 12.76 27.62
N LEU A 2 13.74 13.38 26.91
CA LEU A 2 13.94 13.72 25.49
C LEU A 2 15.16 14.62 25.23
N GLN A 3 15.41 15.63 26.07
CA GLN A 3 16.60 16.49 25.94
C GLN A 3 17.94 15.77 26.20
N LYS A 4 17.93 14.60 26.83
CA LYS A 4 19.13 13.85 27.19
C LYS A 4 19.58 12.88 26.09
N THR A 5 18.66 12.47 25.22
CA THR A 5 18.97 11.57 24.10
C THR A 5 19.16 12.37 22.82
N ASN A 6 20.09 11.94 21.95
CA ASN A 6 20.27 12.58 20.65
C ASN A 6 18.95 12.58 19.86
N MET A 7 18.25 11.44 19.88
CA MET A 7 16.95 11.26 19.23
C MET A 7 15.85 12.17 19.80
N GLY A 8 15.79 12.32 21.12
CA GLY A 8 14.79 13.18 21.74
C GLY A 8 15.06 14.66 21.50
N ARG A 9 16.34 15.08 21.42
CA ARG A 9 16.72 16.44 21.02
C ARG A 9 16.30 16.74 19.59
N THR A 10 16.58 15.85 18.65
CA THR A 10 16.14 15.98 17.25
C THR A 10 14.63 16.13 17.15
N LEU A 11 13.84 15.34 17.89
CA LEU A 11 12.38 15.46 17.91
C LEU A 11 11.89 16.81 18.45
N LEU A 12 12.55 17.34 19.49
CA LEU A 12 12.21 18.63 20.09
C LEU A 12 12.54 19.81 19.17
N ASP A 13 13.70 19.78 18.53
CA ASP A 13 14.13 20.82 17.60
C ASP A 13 13.21 20.84 16.36
N LEU A 14 12.88 19.65 15.83
CA LEU A 14 11.93 19.50 14.72
C LEU A 14 10.55 20.10 15.02
N HIS A 15 10.01 19.89 16.21
CA HIS A 15 8.70 20.43 16.57
C HIS A 15 8.76 21.95 16.80
N ARG A 16 9.85 22.46 17.41
CA ARG A 16 10.05 23.89 17.66
C ARG A 16 10.15 24.69 16.36
N GLU A 17 10.86 24.17 15.37
CA GLU A 17 11.08 24.85 14.09
C GLU A 17 9.86 24.80 13.17
N ASN A 18 9.10 23.69 13.20
CA ASN A 18 8.10 23.42 12.16
C ASN A 18 6.63 23.51 12.61
N LYS A 19 6.34 23.61 13.92
CA LYS A 19 4.96 23.60 14.48
C LYS A 19 4.07 22.49 13.85
N ARG A 20 4.63 21.28 13.69
CA ARG A 20 3.96 20.12 13.07
C ARG A 20 3.43 19.15 14.13
N VAL A 21 2.31 18.49 13.80
CA VAL A 21 1.75 17.33 14.52
C VAL A 21 2.69 16.13 14.38
N LEU A 22 2.86 15.34 15.44
CA LEU A 22 3.72 14.16 15.38
C LEU A 22 3.08 13.05 14.55
N THR A 23 3.90 12.38 13.74
CA THR A 23 3.49 11.16 13.03
C THR A 23 3.40 9.97 13.98
N ALA A 24 2.64 8.94 13.61
CA ALA A 24 2.54 7.71 14.41
C ALA A 24 3.91 7.09 14.75
N LYS A 25 4.88 7.16 13.83
CA LYS A 25 6.26 6.70 14.05
C LYS A 25 6.99 7.52 15.11
N GLN A 26 6.89 8.85 15.05
CA GLN A 26 7.49 9.75 16.04
C GLN A 26 6.84 9.57 17.43
N GLN A 27 5.52 9.39 17.49
CA GLN A 27 4.81 9.08 18.72
C GLN A 27 5.32 7.77 19.35
N THR A 28 5.52 6.72 18.54
CA THR A 28 6.12 5.45 18.99
C THR A 28 7.56 5.63 19.48
N LEU A 29 8.35 6.45 18.80
CA LEU A 29 9.74 6.75 19.19
C LEU A 29 9.80 7.50 20.53
N ILE A 30 8.93 8.49 20.75
CA ILE A 30 8.82 9.19 22.04
C ILE A 30 8.47 8.20 23.15
N VAL A 31 7.50 7.33 22.91
CA VAL A 31 7.11 6.27 23.86
C VAL A 31 8.29 5.36 24.18
N HIS A 32 9.09 4.99 23.18
CA HIS A 32 10.26 4.14 23.37
C HIS A 32 11.39 4.84 24.14
N ILE A 33 11.72 6.08 23.79
CA ILE A 33 12.75 6.87 24.51
C ILE A 33 12.36 7.02 25.98
N ILE A 34 11.08 7.26 26.27
CA ILE A 34 10.58 7.35 27.64
C ILE A 34 10.65 5.97 28.33
N ALA A 35 10.19 4.91 27.68
CA ALA A 35 10.19 3.56 28.25
C ALA A 35 11.59 3.06 28.61
N ASN A 36 12.60 3.35 27.78
CA ASN A 36 13.98 2.93 28.03
C ASN A 36 14.62 3.58 29.27
N GLU A 37 14.13 4.74 29.72
CA GLU A 37 14.61 5.32 31.00
C GLU A 37 14.10 4.55 32.22
N PHE A 38 13.11 3.67 32.04
CA PHE A 38 12.55 2.80 33.07
C PHE A 38 12.94 1.34 32.87
N GLU A 39 14.01 1.07 32.11
CA GLU A 39 14.50 -0.30 31.89
C GLU A 39 14.72 -1.02 33.22
N GLY A 40 14.10 -2.21 33.38
CA GLY A 40 14.11 -2.97 34.64
C GLY A 40 13.22 -2.43 35.78
N MET A 41 12.53 -1.30 35.61
CA MET A 41 11.64 -0.70 36.61
C MET A 41 10.15 -0.77 36.22
N THR A 42 9.25 -0.67 37.20
CA THR A 42 7.81 -0.57 36.92
C THR A 42 7.39 0.89 36.99
N ILE A 43 6.93 1.45 35.86
CA ILE A 43 6.33 2.77 35.86
C ILE A 43 5.01 2.74 36.66
N LYS A 44 4.88 3.63 37.63
CA LYS A 44 3.64 3.83 38.36
C LYS A 44 2.64 4.56 37.47
N SER A 45 1.34 4.33 37.70
CA SER A 45 0.26 5.07 37.04
C SER A 45 0.45 6.59 37.11
N SER A 46 0.96 7.10 38.24
CA SER A 46 1.28 8.51 38.43
C SER A 46 2.39 9.01 37.51
N GLU A 47 3.38 8.19 37.21
CA GLU A 47 4.51 8.53 36.33
C GLU A 47 4.07 8.49 34.86
N ALA A 48 3.30 7.47 34.46
CA ALA A 48 2.73 7.40 33.11
C ALA A 48 1.79 8.59 32.81
N ASP A 49 0.98 9.00 33.81
CA ASP A 49 0.16 10.21 33.70
C ASP A 49 1.03 11.47 33.58
N PHE A 50 2.06 11.59 34.42
CA PHE A 50 3.02 12.69 34.38
C PHE A 50 3.68 12.84 33.00
N PHE A 51 4.25 11.76 32.44
CA PHE A 51 4.89 11.84 31.12
C PHE A 51 3.90 12.13 30.00
N SER A 52 2.65 11.66 30.12
CA SER A 52 1.62 11.99 29.14
C SER A 52 1.27 13.47 29.17
N ASN A 53 1.25 14.11 30.36
CA ASN A 53 1.11 15.56 30.46
C ASN A 53 2.32 16.29 29.88
N GLU A 54 3.54 15.81 30.14
CA GLU A 54 4.76 16.43 29.61
C GLU A 54 4.87 16.30 28.08
N ILE A 55 4.39 15.21 27.49
CA ILE A 55 4.30 15.06 26.03
C ILE A 55 3.38 16.15 25.47
N VAL A 56 2.17 16.32 26.01
CA VAL A 56 1.23 17.36 25.53
C VAL A 56 1.79 18.76 25.77
N ARG A 57 2.54 18.99 26.86
CA ARG A 57 3.21 20.27 27.13
C ARG A 57 4.27 20.60 26.08
N LEU A 58 5.01 19.60 25.63
CA LEU A 58 6.07 19.74 24.63
C LEU A 58 5.54 19.71 23.19
N PHE A 59 4.40 19.05 22.97
CA PHE A 59 3.74 18.84 21.69
C PHE A 59 2.23 19.15 21.84
N PRO A 60 1.80 20.42 21.73
CA PRO A 60 0.43 20.83 22.07
C PRO A 60 -0.68 20.19 21.25
N ASP A 61 -0.37 19.67 20.06
CA ASP A 61 -1.32 18.96 19.18
C ASP A 61 -1.58 17.51 19.60
N GLU A 62 -0.82 16.99 20.56
CA GLU A 62 -0.96 15.63 21.05
C GLU A 62 -2.13 15.47 22.02
N VAL A 63 -2.76 14.31 21.97
CA VAL A 63 -3.88 13.98 22.86
C VAL A 63 -3.38 13.10 24.00
N LYS A 64 -3.40 13.62 25.23
CA LYS A 64 -2.96 12.92 26.46
C LYS A 64 -3.46 11.47 26.53
N THR A 65 -4.74 11.25 26.21
CA THR A 65 -5.41 9.95 26.33
C THR A 65 -4.88 8.89 25.38
N MET A 66 -4.12 9.24 24.34
CA MET A 66 -3.39 8.29 23.49
C MET A 66 -2.20 7.67 24.21
N TYR A 67 -1.55 8.43 25.08
CA TYR A 67 -0.34 8.00 25.79
C TYR A 67 -0.67 7.32 27.09
N TYR A 68 -1.62 7.89 27.85
CA TYR A 68 -2.11 7.31 29.08
C TYR A 68 -3.55 7.75 29.39
N ARG A 69 -4.39 6.79 29.75
CA ARG A 69 -5.71 7.02 30.33
C ARG A 69 -6.09 5.89 31.28
N VAL A 70 -7.02 6.15 32.19
CA VAL A 70 -7.65 5.11 33.01
C VAL A 70 -9.10 5.00 32.61
N GLU A 71 -9.49 3.82 32.12
CA GLU A 71 -10.86 3.53 31.69
C GLU A 71 -11.41 2.37 32.51
N LYS A 72 -12.52 2.59 33.22
CA LYS A 72 -13.14 1.60 34.14
C LYS A 72 -12.13 1.00 35.14
N GLY A 73 -11.25 1.84 35.69
CA GLY A 73 -10.22 1.43 36.64
C GLY A 73 -9.00 0.71 36.04
N LYS A 74 -8.94 0.56 34.70
CA LYS A 74 -7.83 -0.10 34.01
C LYS A 74 -6.95 0.92 33.27
N PRO A 75 -5.63 0.96 33.51
CA PRO A 75 -4.71 1.81 32.75
C PRO A 75 -4.59 1.34 31.29
N GLN A 76 -4.59 2.30 30.36
CA GLN A 76 -4.55 2.13 28.91
C GLN A 76 -3.65 3.20 28.28
N GLY A 77 -3.21 2.99 27.04
CA GLY A 77 -2.41 3.96 26.27
C GLY A 77 -1.03 3.44 25.88
N LYS A 78 -0.39 4.10 24.91
CA LYS A 78 0.86 3.65 24.29
C LYS A 78 2.01 3.46 25.29
N LEU A 79 2.19 4.39 26.24
CA LEU A 79 3.22 4.28 27.28
C LEU A 79 2.98 3.09 28.20
N HIS A 80 1.73 2.90 28.63
CA HIS A 80 1.36 1.80 29.51
C HIS A 80 1.56 0.43 28.85
N HIS A 81 1.16 0.30 27.57
CA HIS A 81 1.27 -0.97 26.84
C HIS A 81 2.73 -1.35 26.56
N ARG A 82 3.56 -0.40 26.12
CA ARG A 82 4.97 -0.67 25.80
C ARG A 82 5.76 -1.12 27.03
N ILE A 83 5.64 -0.41 28.15
CA ILE A 83 6.41 -0.70 29.38
C ILE A 83 5.97 -2.03 30.00
N LYS A 84 4.67 -2.35 29.94
CA LYS A 84 4.17 -3.66 30.39
C LYS A 84 4.72 -4.80 29.54
N ASN A 85 4.79 -4.61 28.22
CA ASN A 85 5.29 -5.64 27.30
C ASN A 85 6.82 -5.82 27.42
N GLN A 86 7.57 -4.74 27.60
CA GLN A 86 9.02 -4.76 27.82
C GLN A 86 9.39 -5.54 29.09
N ARG A 87 8.68 -5.30 30.21
CA ARG A 87 8.87 -6.09 31.44
C ARG A 87 8.55 -7.58 31.27
N ALA A 88 7.53 -7.92 30.47
CA ALA A 88 7.18 -9.32 30.22
C ALA A 88 8.27 -10.05 29.44
N GLN A 89 9.04 -9.33 28.61
CA GLN A 89 10.22 -9.86 27.91
C GLN A 89 11.43 -9.96 28.84
N ASP A 90 11.72 -8.93 29.64
CA ASP A 90 12.84 -8.94 30.59
C ASP A 90 12.72 -10.07 31.63
N ILE A 91 11.50 -10.34 32.11
CA ILE A 91 11.22 -11.45 33.03
C ILE A 91 11.44 -12.82 32.36
N LYS A 92 11.13 -12.97 31.07
CA LYS A 92 11.35 -14.21 30.31
C LYS A 92 12.84 -14.46 30.07
N ILE A 93 13.59 -13.42 29.70
CA ILE A 93 15.05 -13.48 29.51
C ILE A 93 15.76 -13.85 30.82
N THR A 94 15.32 -13.27 31.95
CA THR A 94 15.93 -13.54 33.27
C THR A 94 15.64 -14.96 33.80
N LYS A 95 14.60 -15.64 33.28
CA LYS A 95 14.21 -17.01 33.70
C LYS A 95 14.75 -18.13 32.81
N GLY A 96 15.47 -17.79 31.73
CA GLY A 96 16.05 -18.79 30.82
C GLY A 96 15.05 -19.51 29.93
N ASP A 97 13.82 -18.99 29.81
CA ASP A 97 12.80 -19.54 28.90
C ASP A 97 13.02 -18.98 27.48
N GLU A 98 13.07 -19.85 26.46
CA GLU A 98 13.14 -19.43 25.06
C GLU A 98 11.90 -18.58 24.69
N PRO A 99 12.09 -17.42 24.01
CA PRO A 99 10.99 -16.51 23.74
C PRO A 99 10.00 -17.12 22.75
N THR A 100 8.80 -17.46 23.22
CA THR A 100 7.65 -17.71 22.35
C THR A 100 7.27 -16.42 21.63
N ILE A 101 7.40 -16.42 20.30
CA ILE A 101 7.07 -15.31 19.40
C ILE A 101 5.58 -15.00 19.51
N CYS A 102 5.24 -13.90 20.19
CA CYS A 102 3.92 -13.28 20.12
C CYS A 102 4.13 -11.81 19.73
N ALA A 103 3.76 -11.51 18.48
CA ALA A 103 3.96 -10.26 17.73
C ALA A 103 5.44 -9.93 17.43
N PRO A 104 5.74 -9.40 16.23
CA PRO A 104 7.10 -9.05 15.84
C PRO A 104 7.52 -7.84 16.65
N ASP A 105 8.39 -8.06 17.62
CA ASP A 105 9.10 -6.99 18.31
C ASP A 105 10.35 -6.68 17.48
N LEU A 106 10.56 -5.41 17.16
CA LEU A 106 11.74 -4.98 16.42
C LEU A 106 12.97 -5.27 17.28
N SER A 107 13.81 -6.19 16.82
CA SER A 107 15.13 -6.45 17.42
C SER A 107 15.97 -5.17 17.50
N ASN A 108 16.97 -5.11 18.37
CA ASN A 108 17.88 -3.95 18.42
C ASN A 108 18.57 -3.68 17.08
N ASP A 109 18.76 -4.71 16.24
CA ASP A 109 19.25 -4.56 14.87
C ASP A 109 18.19 -4.01 13.92
N GLU A 110 16.93 -4.47 14.02
CA GLU A 110 15.80 -3.86 13.29
C GLU A 110 15.48 -2.44 13.77
N LEU A 111 15.76 -2.12 15.03
CA LEU A 111 15.66 -0.78 15.60
C LEU A 111 16.83 0.07 15.10
N SER A 112 18.04 -0.46 15.01
CA SER A 112 19.21 0.20 14.40
C SER A 112 19.00 0.47 12.90
N LEU A 113 18.42 -0.49 12.17
CA LEU A 113 17.99 -0.36 10.78
C LEU A 113 16.83 0.62 10.64
N ALA A 114 15.81 0.52 11.50
CA ALA A 114 14.74 1.51 11.57
C ALA A 114 15.29 2.89 11.97
N VAL A 115 16.37 2.98 12.74
CA VAL A 115 17.08 4.21 13.14
C VAL A 115 17.97 4.75 12.03
N GLN A 116 18.55 3.91 11.17
CA GLN A 116 19.15 4.33 9.90
C GLN A 116 18.09 4.77 8.90
N MET A 117 16.88 4.19 8.93
CA MET A 117 15.71 4.62 8.15
C MET A 117 14.96 5.81 8.79
N ILE A 118 15.16 6.08 10.08
CA ILE A 118 14.67 7.24 10.84
C ILE A 118 15.76 8.31 10.88
N SER A 119 17.01 8.03 10.52
CA SER A 119 17.96 9.06 10.11
C SER A 119 17.35 9.71 8.90
N PRO A 120 16.92 10.96 9.01
CA PRO A 120 16.15 11.47 7.94
C PRO A 120 16.96 12.69 7.43
N MET A 121 17.46 12.68 6.20
CA MET A 121 16.57 12.91 5.06
C MET A 121 15.10 12.62 5.37
N VAL A 122 14.53 13.34 6.35
CA VAL A 122 13.11 13.65 6.36
C VAL A 122 13.17 14.61 5.22
N GLU A 123 12.56 14.26 4.09
CA GLU A 123 12.25 15.28 3.11
C GLU A 123 11.43 16.33 3.87
N ILE A 124 12.11 17.35 4.38
CA ILE A 124 11.47 18.48 5.00
C ILE A 124 10.83 19.15 3.79
N GLU A 125 9.52 18.97 3.65
CA GLU A 125 8.79 19.69 2.63
C GLU A 125 8.99 21.19 2.90
N ASP A 126 9.84 21.81 2.10
CA ASP A 126 9.87 23.24 1.91
C ASP A 126 8.60 23.60 1.15
N VAL A 127 7.58 24.01 1.89
CA VAL A 127 6.23 24.24 1.37
C VAL A 127 6.22 25.28 0.25
N ASP A 128 7.11 26.27 0.31
CA ASP A 128 7.23 27.29 -0.74
C ASP A 128 7.91 26.71 -1.98
N LEU A 129 8.99 25.94 -1.80
CA LEU A 129 9.68 25.28 -2.90
C LEU A 129 8.79 24.24 -3.60
N THR A 130 8.09 23.38 -2.85
CA THR A 130 7.20 22.37 -3.45
C THR A 130 5.98 22.99 -4.11
N ALA A 131 5.50 24.14 -3.62
CA ALA A 131 4.47 24.92 -4.31
C ALA A 131 4.98 25.49 -5.64
N LYS A 132 6.21 26.02 -5.68
CA LYS A 132 6.87 26.47 -6.91
C LYS A 132 7.08 25.33 -7.90
N HIS A 133 7.51 24.15 -7.42
CA HIS A 133 7.68 22.96 -8.26
C HIS A 133 6.34 22.47 -8.83
N LYS A 134 5.29 22.39 -8.01
CA LYS A 134 3.94 22.07 -8.50
C LYS A 134 3.48 23.06 -9.57
N GLN A 135 3.65 24.37 -9.34
CA GLN A 135 3.26 25.38 -10.33
C GLN A 135 4.07 25.26 -11.64
N TRP A 136 5.36 24.96 -11.54
CA TRP A 136 6.20 24.71 -12.70
C TRP A 136 5.73 23.48 -13.48
N LEU A 137 5.48 22.36 -12.79
CA LEU A 137 5.00 21.09 -13.36
C LEU A 137 3.60 21.18 -13.98
N LYS A 138 2.79 22.18 -13.59
CA LYS A 138 1.51 22.46 -14.27
C LYS A 138 1.69 23.03 -15.68
N GLN A 139 2.77 23.76 -15.91
CA GLN A 139 2.98 24.54 -17.13
C GLN A 139 4.00 23.92 -18.08
N HIS A 140 4.91 23.08 -17.58
CA HIS A 140 6.03 22.54 -18.33
C HIS A 140 5.96 21.01 -18.44
N ARG A 141 6.42 20.48 -19.58
CA ARG A 141 6.47 19.03 -19.87
C ARG A 141 7.87 18.54 -20.26
N ASP A 142 8.78 19.48 -20.49
CA ASP A 142 10.15 19.25 -20.93
C ASP A 142 11.08 20.34 -20.35
N PRO A 143 12.39 20.06 -20.20
CA PRO A 143 13.04 18.77 -20.43
C PRO A 143 12.66 17.73 -19.37
N TRP A 144 12.55 16.46 -19.77
CA TRP A 144 12.06 15.39 -18.89
C TRP A 144 12.91 15.19 -17.62
N SER A 145 14.21 15.45 -17.68
CA SER A 145 15.09 15.40 -16.50
C SER A 145 14.66 16.38 -15.40
N MET A 146 14.29 17.61 -15.78
CA MET A 146 13.75 18.60 -14.84
C MET A 146 12.35 18.22 -14.36
N VAL A 147 11.55 17.58 -15.22
CA VAL A 147 10.25 17.04 -14.80
C VAL A 147 10.43 16.00 -13.70
N THR A 148 11.31 15.01 -13.90
CA THR A 148 11.54 13.97 -12.90
C THR A 148 12.14 14.52 -11.61
N GLU A 149 13.10 15.44 -11.70
CA GLU A 149 13.70 16.11 -10.52
C GLU A 149 12.62 16.84 -9.71
N LYS A 150 11.86 17.73 -10.35
CA LYS A 150 10.82 18.50 -9.66
C LYS A 150 9.66 17.65 -9.18
N TRP A 151 9.35 16.59 -9.92
CA TRP A 151 8.35 15.61 -9.51
C TRP A 151 8.78 14.93 -8.21
N ASP A 152 10.03 14.48 -8.13
CA ASP A 152 10.63 13.86 -6.96
C ASP A 152 10.60 14.79 -5.74
N GLU A 153 11.06 16.03 -5.92
CA GLU A 153 11.11 17.06 -4.88
C GLU A 153 9.72 17.51 -4.40
N SER A 154 8.69 17.39 -5.25
CA SER A 154 7.32 17.75 -4.90
C SER A 154 6.48 16.57 -4.39
N TYR A 155 7.10 15.43 -4.09
CA TYR A 155 6.42 14.19 -3.69
C TYR A 155 5.51 14.37 -2.48
N LEU A 156 6.00 14.96 -1.38
CA LEU A 156 5.20 15.13 -0.17
C LEU A 156 3.96 16.01 -0.38
N ARG A 157 4.11 17.07 -1.17
CA ARG A 157 2.99 17.92 -1.57
C ARG A 157 1.95 17.12 -2.34
N ARG A 158 2.39 16.32 -3.31
CA ARG A 158 1.51 15.45 -4.11
C ARG A 158 0.81 14.39 -3.25
N ARG A 159 1.49 13.80 -2.27
CA ARG A 159 0.87 12.88 -1.29
C ARG A 159 -0.26 13.54 -0.48
N ARG A 160 -0.11 14.82 -0.13
CA ARG A 160 -1.19 15.59 0.52
C ARG A 160 -2.35 15.81 -0.43
N ASP A 161 -2.06 16.33 -1.62
CA ASP A 161 -3.04 16.60 -2.66
C ASP A 161 -3.88 15.34 -3.02
N ILE A 162 -3.26 14.15 -3.07
CA ILE A 162 -3.95 12.86 -3.31
C ILE A 162 -5.02 12.56 -2.25
N LYS A 163 -4.83 13.01 -1.01
CA LYS A 163 -5.80 12.81 0.08
C LYS A 163 -6.89 13.88 0.12
N GLU A 164 -6.60 15.05 -0.44
CA GLU A 164 -7.49 16.21 -0.41
C GLU A 164 -8.40 16.28 -1.63
N PHE A 165 -7.90 15.89 -2.81
CA PHE A 165 -8.61 16.02 -4.08
C PHE A 165 -9.22 14.71 -4.55
N GLU A 166 -10.37 14.83 -5.21
CA GLU A 166 -10.90 13.73 -6.00
C GLU A 166 -10.06 13.49 -7.26
N THR A 167 -10.07 12.28 -7.81
CA THR A 167 -9.19 11.94 -8.94
C THR A 167 -9.26 12.91 -10.13
N PRO A 168 -10.45 13.36 -10.60
CA PRO A 168 -10.50 14.31 -11.71
C PRO A 168 -9.84 15.67 -11.39
N GLU A 169 -9.97 16.11 -10.15
CA GLU A 169 -9.36 17.35 -9.64
C GLU A 169 -7.85 17.19 -9.50
N LEU A 170 -7.41 16.05 -8.95
CA LEU A 170 -6.00 15.68 -8.83
C LEU A 170 -5.31 15.66 -10.20
N MET A 171 -5.97 15.12 -11.22
CA MET A 171 -5.46 15.08 -12.59
C MET A 171 -5.35 16.47 -13.24
N ASN A 172 -6.08 17.47 -12.73
CA ASN A 172 -5.92 18.87 -13.14
C ASN A 172 -4.82 19.57 -12.34
N GLU A 173 -4.65 19.20 -11.08
CA GLU A 173 -3.57 19.70 -10.22
C GLU A 173 -2.19 19.17 -10.62
N TRP A 174 -2.14 17.95 -11.17
CA TRP A 174 -0.93 17.25 -11.63
C TRP A 174 -1.09 16.77 -13.08
N PRO A 175 -1.12 17.67 -14.07
CA PRO A 175 -1.46 17.34 -15.46
C PRO A 175 -0.47 16.37 -16.14
N LEU A 176 0.75 16.24 -15.62
CA LEU A 176 1.73 15.27 -16.10
C LEU A 176 1.30 13.81 -15.89
N LEU A 177 0.33 13.55 -15.01
CA LEU A 177 -0.29 12.22 -14.91
C LEU A 177 -1.07 11.86 -16.19
N LYS A 178 -1.44 12.82 -17.04
CA LYS A 178 -2.03 12.58 -18.37
C LYS A 178 -0.97 12.38 -19.46
N HIS A 179 0.31 12.50 -19.14
CA HIS A 179 1.41 12.40 -20.09
C HIS A 179 1.68 10.95 -20.49
N SER A 180 2.22 10.72 -21.68
CA SER A 180 2.58 9.37 -22.15
C SER A 180 3.62 8.67 -21.26
N LYS A 181 4.49 9.46 -20.62
CA LYS A 181 5.52 9.02 -19.66
C LYS A 181 5.05 9.02 -18.19
N ALA A 182 3.76 9.27 -17.92
CA ALA A 182 3.23 9.20 -16.56
C ALA A 182 3.51 7.86 -15.83
N PRO A 183 3.58 6.69 -16.50
CA PRO A 183 3.98 5.44 -15.83
C PRO A 183 5.35 5.51 -15.13
N GLU A 184 6.29 6.30 -15.65
CA GLU A 184 7.60 6.53 -15.00
C GLU A 184 7.40 7.31 -13.68
N LEU A 185 6.60 8.38 -13.70
CA LEU A 185 6.29 9.19 -12.53
C LEU A 185 5.52 8.41 -11.45
N ILE A 186 4.58 7.56 -11.86
CA ILE A 186 3.86 6.65 -10.96
C ILE A 186 4.83 5.64 -10.34
N SER A 187 5.80 5.14 -11.10
CA SER A 187 6.81 4.22 -10.59
C SER A 187 7.76 4.90 -9.59
N MET A 188 8.13 6.16 -9.82
CA MET A 188 8.91 6.97 -8.86
C MET A 188 8.17 7.14 -7.53
N ASP A 189 6.89 7.53 -7.58
CA ASP A 189 6.07 7.68 -6.37
C ASP A 189 5.86 6.35 -5.65
N PHE A 190 5.70 5.25 -6.40
CA PHE A 190 5.59 3.91 -5.82
C PHE A 190 6.88 3.50 -5.10
N GLU A 191 8.05 3.76 -5.67
CA GLU A 191 9.34 3.47 -5.04
C GLU A 191 9.53 4.26 -3.74
N LYS A 192 9.04 5.52 -3.69
CA LYS A 192 9.02 6.30 -2.44
C LYS A 192 8.05 5.76 -1.39
N LEU A 193 6.92 5.17 -1.80
CA LEU A 193 5.95 4.55 -0.89
C LEU A 193 6.42 3.20 -0.37
N HIS A 194 7.01 2.41 -1.26
CA HIS A 194 7.27 0.98 -1.11
C HIS A 194 8.65 0.66 -1.67
N ALA A 195 9.70 1.12 -0.97
CA ALA A 195 11.09 1.00 -1.39
C ALA A 195 11.45 -0.44 -1.78
N HIS A 196 12.07 -0.57 -2.95
CA HIS A 196 12.59 -1.81 -3.54
C HIS A 196 11.53 -2.87 -3.84
N LYS A 197 10.25 -2.50 -3.87
CA LYS A 197 9.15 -3.43 -4.17
C LYS A 197 8.69 -3.36 -5.63
N GLY A 198 9.13 -2.35 -6.40
CA GLY A 198 8.60 -2.03 -7.73
C GLY A 198 8.67 -3.16 -8.77
N GLU A 199 9.68 -4.02 -8.66
CA GLU A 199 9.98 -5.08 -9.64
C GLU A 199 9.71 -6.50 -9.10
N LEU A 200 9.20 -6.61 -7.86
CA LEU A 200 9.05 -7.90 -7.20
C LEU A 200 8.08 -8.84 -7.93
N LEU A 201 6.98 -8.31 -8.47
CA LEU A 201 6.02 -9.12 -9.24
C LEU A 201 6.72 -9.80 -10.41
N LEU A 202 7.44 -9.03 -11.24
CA LEU A 202 8.13 -9.56 -12.41
C LEU A 202 9.16 -10.63 -12.00
N SER A 203 9.93 -10.38 -10.94
CA SER A 203 10.95 -11.32 -10.46
C SER A 203 10.38 -12.64 -9.90
N ARG A 204 9.17 -12.61 -9.34
CA ARG A 204 8.53 -13.77 -8.69
C ARG A 204 7.57 -14.50 -9.61
N TRP A 205 7.09 -13.85 -10.67
CA TRP A 205 5.98 -14.34 -11.48
C TRP A 205 6.24 -15.69 -12.12
N GLU A 206 7.41 -15.90 -12.72
CA GLU A 206 7.74 -17.14 -13.43
C GLU A 206 7.63 -18.37 -12.50
N ASN A 207 8.31 -18.34 -11.35
CA ASN A 207 8.23 -19.44 -10.37
C ASN A 207 6.83 -19.60 -9.77
N ALA A 208 6.16 -18.48 -9.48
CA ALA A 208 4.81 -18.51 -8.93
C ALA A 208 3.79 -19.07 -9.91
N SER A 209 3.95 -18.78 -11.20
CA SER A 209 3.04 -19.20 -12.27
C SER A 209 2.98 -20.72 -12.38
N VAL A 210 4.13 -21.40 -12.26
CA VAL A 210 4.22 -22.86 -12.27
C VAL A 210 3.47 -23.46 -11.07
N LYS A 211 3.76 -22.98 -9.85
CA LYS A 211 3.08 -23.44 -8.64
C LYS A 211 1.58 -23.15 -8.66
N LEU A 212 1.18 -21.99 -9.18
CA LEU A 212 -0.24 -21.63 -9.34
C LEU A 212 -0.96 -22.58 -10.29
N MET A 213 -0.33 -22.99 -11.39
CA MET A 213 -0.90 -23.97 -12.32
C MET A 213 -1.17 -25.30 -11.63
N ASP A 214 -0.24 -25.80 -10.81
CA ASP A 214 -0.45 -27.03 -10.02
C ASP A 214 -1.65 -26.90 -9.06
N ILE A 215 -1.77 -25.76 -8.37
CA ILE A 215 -2.90 -25.47 -7.49
C ILE A 215 -4.22 -25.39 -8.29
N PHE A 216 -4.22 -24.80 -9.48
CA PHE A 216 -5.41 -24.75 -10.32
C PHE A 216 -5.85 -26.14 -10.78
N GLU A 217 -4.92 -27.06 -11.00
CA GLU A 217 -5.25 -28.44 -11.35
C GLU A 217 -5.89 -29.21 -10.21
N SER A 218 -5.40 -29.03 -8.98
CA SER A 218 -5.92 -29.74 -7.81
C SER A 218 -7.20 -29.13 -7.24
N ASP A 219 -7.26 -27.80 -7.16
CA ASP A 219 -8.22 -27.10 -6.29
C ASP A 219 -9.34 -26.40 -7.08
N MET A 220 -9.19 -26.21 -8.40
CA MET A 220 -10.18 -25.46 -9.19
C MET A 220 -11.51 -26.21 -9.30
N LYS A 221 -12.59 -25.58 -8.81
CA LYS A 221 -13.96 -26.12 -8.88
C LYS A 221 -14.84 -25.44 -9.91
N ASP A 222 -14.55 -24.19 -10.23
CA ASP A 222 -15.37 -23.41 -11.16
C ASP A 222 -15.24 -23.92 -12.59
N LYS A 223 -16.37 -24.16 -13.26
CA LYS A 223 -16.40 -24.71 -14.62
C LYS A 223 -15.71 -23.79 -15.62
N SER A 224 -16.00 -22.48 -15.57
CA SER A 224 -15.43 -21.52 -16.52
C SER A 224 -13.92 -21.39 -16.38
N CYS A 225 -13.40 -21.42 -15.15
CA CYS A 225 -11.97 -21.41 -14.88
C CYS A 225 -11.30 -22.75 -15.27
N ARG A 226 -11.98 -23.89 -15.12
CA ARG A 226 -11.49 -25.19 -15.64
C ARG A 226 -11.41 -25.20 -17.17
N ASP A 227 -12.41 -24.64 -17.85
CA ASP A 227 -12.39 -24.51 -19.31
C ASP A 227 -11.21 -23.62 -19.75
N LEU A 228 -10.89 -22.57 -18.98
CA LEU A 228 -9.73 -21.72 -19.21
C LEU A 228 -8.40 -22.46 -18.98
N LEU A 229 -8.30 -23.26 -17.91
CA LEU A 229 -7.15 -24.12 -17.63
C LEU A 229 -6.91 -25.16 -18.74
N GLN A 230 -7.96 -25.72 -19.32
CA GLN A 230 -7.81 -26.63 -20.45
C GLN A 230 -7.34 -25.89 -21.72
N LYS A 231 -7.82 -24.66 -21.94
CA LYS A 231 -7.37 -23.82 -23.05
C LYS A 231 -5.90 -23.44 -22.92
N SER A 232 -5.42 -23.10 -21.72
CA SER A 232 -4.02 -22.76 -21.50
C SER A 232 -3.06 -23.92 -21.80
N LYS A 233 -3.48 -25.17 -21.53
CA LYS A 233 -2.68 -26.38 -21.82
C LYS A 233 -2.69 -26.83 -23.28
N LYS A 234 -3.80 -26.64 -23.99
CA LYS A 234 -4.01 -27.19 -25.34
C LYS A 234 -3.80 -26.18 -26.47
N GLY A 235 -3.89 -24.88 -26.16
CA GLY A 235 -3.79 -23.81 -27.13
C GLY A 235 -2.35 -23.38 -27.39
N LYS A 236 -2.10 -22.88 -28.60
CA LYS A 236 -0.92 -22.05 -28.86
C LYS A 236 -1.20 -20.66 -28.26
N VAL A 237 -0.91 -20.51 -26.98
CA VAL A 237 -1.02 -19.25 -26.23
C VAL A 237 0.34 -18.54 -26.22
N ASN A 238 0.34 -17.22 -26.37
CA ASN A 238 1.53 -16.41 -26.09
C ASN A 238 1.66 -16.14 -24.58
N ASP A 239 2.79 -15.58 -24.16
CA ASP A 239 3.09 -15.35 -22.74
C ASP A 239 2.06 -14.41 -22.08
N ASP A 240 1.64 -13.34 -22.76
CA ASP A 240 0.64 -12.41 -22.23
C ASP A 240 -0.74 -13.04 -22.09
N GLN A 241 -1.14 -13.90 -23.02
CA GLN A 241 -2.37 -14.69 -22.93
C GLN A 241 -2.30 -15.68 -21.77
N MET A 242 -1.15 -16.33 -21.56
CA MET A 242 -0.95 -17.23 -20.43
C MET A 242 -1.06 -16.46 -19.10
N ASN A 243 -0.40 -15.31 -18.99
CA ASN A 243 -0.45 -14.45 -17.81
C ASN A 243 -1.86 -13.92 -17.51
N LEU A 244 -2.60 -13.56 -18.57
CA LEU A 244 -4.03 -13.23 -18.48
C LEU A 244 -4.83 -14.41 -17.92
N TYR A 245 -4.63 -15.62 -18.44
CA TYR A 245 -5.37 -16.80 -17.99
C TYR A 245 -5.08 -17.14 -16.53
N ILE A 246 -3.83 -17.10 -16.11
CA ILE A 246 -3.44 -17.29 -14.71
C ILE A 246 -4.14 -16.28 -13.82
N THR A 247 -4.10 -15.00 -14.21
CA THR A 247 -4.75 -13.92 -13.44
C THR A 247 -6.26 -14.14 -13.34
N LEU A 248 -6.93 -14.49 -14.44
CA LEU A 248 -8.37 -14.79 -14.44
C LEU A 248 -8.71 -16.02 -13.59
N MET A 249 -7.85 -17.05 -13.58
CA MET A 249 -8.02 -18.25 -12.77
C MET A 249 -7.83 -17.97 -11.27
N LEU A 250 -7.03 -16.97 -10.87
CA LEU A 250 -6.94 -16.56 -9.46
C LEU A 250 -8.32 -16.25 -8.88
N HIS A 251 -9.23 -15.64 -9.64
CA HIS A 251 -10.61 -15.36 -9.20
C HIS A 251 -11.44 -16.63 -8.94
N GLY A 252 -11.08 -17.76 -9.55
CA GLY A 252 -11.72 -19.06 -9.32
C GLY A 252 -11.33 -19.70 -7.99
N ILE A 253 -10.09 -19.45 -7.54
CA ILE A 253 -9.56 -19.89 -6.23
C ILE A 253 -9.93 -18.88 -5.14
N LEU A 254 -9.58 -17.61 -5.35
CA LEU A 254 -9.83 -16.47 -4.47
C LEU A 254 -11.21 -15.88 -4.75
N LYS A 255 -12.24 -16.66 -4.45
CA LYS A 255 -13.62 -16.31 -4.77
C LYS A 255 -14.04 -14.96 -4.17
N PRO A 256 -14.82 -14.17 -4.91
CA PRO A 256 -15.31 -12.88 -4.46
C PRO A 256 -16.08 -13.00 -3.13
N GLU A 257 -15.98 -11.98 -2.27
CA GLU A 257 -16.72 -11.98 -1.02
C GLU A 257 -18.22 -11.85 -1.25
N ARG A 258 -18.98 -12.68 -0.55
CA ARG A 258 -20.44 -12.67 -0.58
C ARG A 258 -20.92 -12.26 0.78
N ASN A 259 -21.73 -11.21 0.83
CA ASN A 259 -22.44 -10.80 2.04
C ASN A 259 -23.96 -10.88 1.78
N SER A 260 -24.76 -10.45 2.75
CA SER A 260 -26.22 -10.50 2.65
C SER A 260 -26.80 -9.60 1.55
N LYS A 261 -26.07 -8.54 1.16
CA LYS A 261 -26.51 -7.52 0.20
C LYS A 261 -25.90 -7.69 -1.19
N THR A 262 -24.68 -8.22 -1.28
CA THR A 262 -23.94 -8.39 -2.54
C THR A 262 -23.45 -9.82 -2.68
N LYS A 263 -23.72 -10.42 -3.84
CA LYS A 263 -23.28 -11.78 -4.18
C LYS A 263 -22.56 -11.78 -5.55
N PRO A 264 -21.43 -11.08 -5.67
CA PRO A 264 -20.67 -11.07 -6.90
C PRO A 264 -20.28 -12.48 -7.36
N SER A 265 -20.38 -12.67 -8.68
CA SER A 265 -19.91 -13.85 -9.40
C SER A 265 -18.42 -13.73 -9.71
N ILE A 266 -17.78 -14.87 -10.01
CA ILE A 266 -16.37 -14.90 -10.44
C ILE A 266 -16.19 -14.05 -11.72
N LYS A 267 -17.15 -14.10 -12.64
CA LYS A 267 -17.12 -13.32 -13.88
C LYS A 267 -17.25 -11.81 -13.65
N GLU A 268 -18.07 -11.39 -12.68
CA GLU A 268 -18.13 -9.98 -12.26
C GLU A 268 -16.79 -9.56 -11.66
N SER A 269 -16.22 -10.38 -10.77
CA SER A 269 -14.89 -10.15 -10.19
C SER A 269 -13.80 -9.97 -11.26
N GLN A 270 -13.74 -10.87 -12.26
CA GLN A 270 -12.83 -10.77 -13.40
C GLN A 270 -13.06 -9.47 -14.19
N SER A 271 -14.33 -9.16 -14.51
CA SER A 271 -14.70 -7.97 -15.29
C SER A 271 -14.38 -6.64 -14.59
N THR A 272 -14.30 -6.62 -13.25
CA THR A 272 -13.88 -5.42 -12.51
C THR A 272 -12.38 -5.15 -12.59
N MET A 273 -11.58 -6.19 -12.85
CA MET A 273 -10.12 -6.07 -12.93
C MET A 273 -9.62 -5.98 -14.37
N ILE A 274 -10.27 -6.68 -15.30
CA ILE A 274 -9.85 -6.81 -16.69
C ILE A 274 -11.05 -6.64 -17.63
N LEU A 275 -10.93 -5.68 -18.55
CA LEU A 275 -11.84 -5.46 -19.66
C LEU A 275 -11.23 -6.02 -20.95
N GLU A 276 -11.70 -7.20 -21.35
CA GLU A 276 -11.35 -7.76 -22.66
C GLU A 276 -12.19 -7.11 -23.77
N VAL A 277 -11.53 -6.57 -24.80
CA VAL A 277 -12.16 -5.93 -25.96
C VAL A 277 -11.83 -6.69 -27.25
N GLU A 278 -12.73 -6.68 -28.22
CA GLU A 278 -12.44 -7.31 -29.52
C GLU A 278 -11.35 -6.56 -30.28
N SER A 279 -11.39 -5.23 -30.17
CA SER A 279 -10.37 -4.31 -30.65
C SER A 279 -10.48 -3.01 -29.86
N PHE A 280 -9.38 -2.27 -29.79
CA PHE A 280 -9.36 -0.95 -29.11
C PHE A 280 -10.34 0.05 -29.76
N SER A 281 -10.71 -0.14 -31.04
CA SER A 281 -11.72 0.68 -31.73
C SER A 281 -13.12 0.54 -31.13
N LYS A 282 -13.47 -0.64 -30.57
CA LYS A 282 -14.75 -0.92 -29.91
C LYS A 282 -14.72 -0.68 -28.39
N MET A 283 -13.60 -0.16 -27.87
CA MET A 283 -13.42 0.07 -26.43
C MET A 283 -14.37 1.15 -25.91
N LYS A 284 -14.60 2.20 -26.69
CA LYS A 284 -15.39 3.38 -26.26
C LYS A 284 -16.78 2.99 -25.79
N ASP A 285 -17.48 2.14 -26.54
CA ASP A 285 -18.85 1.72 -26.21
C ASP A 285 -18.90 0.97 -24.87
N LYS A 286 -17.92 0.08 -24.62
CA LYS A 286 -17.82 -0.62 -23.33
C LYS A 286 -17.47 0.32 -22.17
N LEU A 287 -16.57 1.28 -22.40
CA LEU A 287 -16.24 2.27 -21.38
C LEU A 287 -17.44 3.16 -21.03
N ASP A 288 -18.23 3.55 -22.03
CA ASP A 288 -19.44 4.34 -21.81
C ASP A 288 -20.49 3.54 -21.03
N GLU A 289 -20.59 2.23 -21.26
CA GLU A 289 -21.42 1.34 -20.45
C GLU A 289 -20.95 1.26 -18.99
N ILE A 290 -19.65 1.04 -18.76
CA ILE A 290 -19.06 1.01 -17.41
C ILE A 290 -19.31 2.32 -16.68
N ARG A 291 -19.13 3.46 -17.35
CA ARG A 291 -19.39 4.81 -16.79
C ARG A 291 -20.87 5.00 -16.45
N LYS A 292 -21.78 4.62 -17.34
CA LYS A 292 -23.23 4.68 -17.09
C LYS A 292 -23.63 3.85 -15.88
N ASN A 293 -23.06 2.65 -15.74
CA ASN A 293 -23.30 1.78 -14.59
C ASN A 293 -22.77 2.38 -13.29
N ALA A 294 -21.57 2.98 -13.32
CA ALA A 294 -21.00 3.67 -12.16
C ALA A 294 -21.89 4.85 -11.72
N ILE A 295 -22.35 5.69 -12.65
CA ILE A 295 -23.28 6.80 -12.37
C ILE A 295 -24.59 6.26 -11.76
N LYS A 296 -25.18 5.23 -12.38
CA LYS A 296 -26.43 4.61 -11.91
C LYS A 296 -26.31 4.08 -10.48
N ASN A 297 -25.17 3.47 -10.16
CA ASN A 297 -24.93 2.85 -8.86
C ASN A 297 -24.32 3.83 -7.83
N LYS A 298 -24.10 5.10 -8.20
CA LYS A 298 -23.40 6.11 -7.38
C LYS A 298 -22.02 5.63 -6.91
N THR A 299 -21.33 4.90 -7.78
CA THR A 299 -19.96 4.44 -7.58
C THR A 299 -19.01 5.16 -8.52
N LYS A 300 -17.71 5.09 -8.22
CA LYS A 300 -16.66 5.60 -9.11
C LYS A 300 -16.18 4.46 -10.02
N VAL A 301 -15.75 4.81 -11.22
CA VAL A 301 -15.08 3.85 -12.11
C VAL A 301 -13.69 3.58 -11.54
N GLN A 302 -13.44 2.34 -11.12
CA GLN A 302 -12.15 1.93 -10.58
C GLN A 302 -11.12 1.75 -11.70
N PRO A 303 -9.81 1.78 -11.40
CA PRO A 303 -8.77 1.41 -12.36
C PRO A 303 -8.88 -0.07 -12.79
N PHE A 304 -8.67 -0.36 -14.07
CA PHE A 304 -8.66 -1.73 -14.59
C PHE A 304 -7.75 -1.87 -15.82
N LEU A 305 -7.42 -3.11 -16.16
CA LEU A 305 -6.68 -3.45 -17.37
C LEU A 305 -7.62 -3.53 -18.58
N ILE A 306 -7.17 -3.04 -19.72
CA ILE A 306 -7.83 -3.20 -21.01
C ILE A 306 -6.93 -3.97 -21.94
N ILE A 307 -7.46 -5.06 -22.49
CA ILE A 307 -6.68 -6.01 -23.26
C ILE A 307 -7.51 -6.41 -24.49
N ASP A 308 -6.89 -6.48 -25.66
CA ASP A 308 -7.56 -7.05 -26.83
C ASP A 308 -7.54 -8.60 -26.81
N LYS A 309 -8.44 -9.24 -27.57
CA LYS A 309 -8.55 -10.72 -27.60
C LYS A 309 -7.23 -11.46 -27.90
N LYS A 310 -6.27 -10.82 -28.55
CA LYS A 310 -4.98 -11.40 -28.90
C LYS A 310 -3.87 -11.09 -27.88
N CYS A 311 -4.14 -10.22 -26.91
CA CYS A 311 -3.16 -9.64 -26.00
C CYS A 311 -2.01 -8.93 -26.73
N GLU A 312 -2.29 -8.35 -27.92
CA GLU A 312 -1.32 -7.54 -28.68
C GLU A 312 -1.32 -6.09 -28.20
N LYS A 313 -2.45 -5.63 -27.63
CA LYS A 313 -2.59 -4.28 -27.08
C LYS A 313 -3.10 -4.35 -25.65
N ILE A 314 -2.32 -3.75 -24.76
CA ILE A 314 -2.55 -3.77 -23.31
C ILE A 314 -2.42 -2.33 -22.80
N ALA A 315 -3.40 -1.91 -22.00
CA ALA A 315 -3.39 -0.61 -21.37
C ALA A 315 -4.03 -0.65 -19.99
N VAL A 316 -3.62 0.23 -19.09
CA VAL A 316 -4.30 0.48 -17.82
C VAL A 316 -5.20 1.69 -17.97
N TYR A 317 -6.48 1.54 -17.65
CA TYR A 317 -7.43 2.64 -17.56
C TYR A 317 -7.47 3.21 -16.15
N HIS A 318 -7.36 4.53 -16.04
CA HIS A 318 -7.63 5.25 -14.80
C HIS A 318 -8.16 6.65 -15.12
N ASP A 319 -9.38 6.93 -14.66
CA ASP A 319 -10.02 8.26 -14.74
C ASP A 319 -9.95 8.95 -16.12
N GLY A 320 -10.26 8.17 -17.18
CA GLY A 320 -10.27 8.65 -18.56
C GLY A 320 -8.92 8.58 -19.28
N ILE A 321 -7.85 8.24 -18.57
CA ILE A 321 -6.49 8.09 -19.11
C ILE A 321 -6.26 6.61 -19.45
N HIS A 322 -5.52 6.37 -20.53
CA HIS A 322 -5.11 5.03 -20.98
C HIS A 322 -3.59 4.97 -21.01
N TYR A 323 -2.99 4.33 -20.01
CA TYR A 323 -1.55 4.11 -19.96
C TYR A 323 -1.21 2.85 -20.74
N LYS A 324 -0.44 2.99 -21.83
CA LYS A 324 0.01 1.83 -22.61
C LYS A 324 1.00 1.00 -21.78
N ALA A 325 0.88 -0.32 -21.86
CA ALA A 325 1.84 -1.26 -21.27
C ALA A 325 2.49 -2.10 -22.38
N SER A 326 3.75 -2.49 -22.18
CA SER A 326 4.53 -3.32 -23.10
C SER A 326 4.18 -4.80 -23.05
N SER A 327 3.70 -5.28 -21.90
CA SER A 327 3.25 -6.65 -21.66
C SER A 327 2.08 -6.67 -20.68
N PHE A 328 1.48 -7.85 -20.49
CA PHE A 328 0.42 -8.06 -19.50
C PHE A 328 0.93 -7.80 -18.08
N LEU A 329 2.13 -8.29 -17.75
CA LEU A 329 2.70 -8.13 -16.41
C LEU A 329 3.11 -6.69 -16.13
N ASP A 330 3.59 -5.94 -17.13
CA ASP A 330 3.84 -4.51 -17.00
C ASP A 330 2.53 -3.77 -16.70
N GLY A 331 1.45 -4.14 -17.39
CA GLY A 331 0.12 -3.59 -17.16
C GLY A 331 -0.41 -3.92 -15.77
N LEU A 332 -0.27 -5.17 -15.33
CA LEU A 332 -0.72 -5.62 -14.01
C LEU A 332 0.07 -4.92 -12.90
N THR A 333 1.38 -4.79 -13.07
CA THR A 333 2.28 -4.06 -12.16
C THR A 333 1.89 -2.59 -12.09
N LEU A 334 1.71 -1.92 -13.23
CA LEU A 334 1.29 -0.52 -13.28
C LEU A 334 -0.08 -0.32 -12.63
N LEU A 335 -1.04 -1.21 -12.88
CA LEU A 335 -2.36 -1.16 -12.27
C LEU A 335 -2.27 -1.25 -10.74
N PHE A 336 -1.47 -2.18 -10.22
CA PHE A 336 -1.21 -2.28 -8.78
C PHE A 336 -0.55 -1.00 -8.23
N LYS A 337 0.48 -0.49 -8.92
CA LYS A 337 1.15 0.78 -8.56
C LYS A 337 0.16 1.94 -8.52
N ILE A 338 -0.79 2.02 -9.45
CA ILE A 338 -1.86 3.04 -9.45
C ILE A 338 -2.73 2.93 -8.20
N TYR A 339 -3.19 1.73 -7.81
CA TYR A 339 -3.98 1.59 -6.56
C TYR A 339 -3.21 2.13 -5.34
N GLN A 340 -1.92 1.84 -5.25
CA GLN A 340 -1.08 2.27 -4.13
C GLN A 340 -0.75 3.76 -4.15
N VAL A 341 -0.31 4.28 -5.31
CA VAL A 341 0.08 5.69 -5.47
C VAL A 341 -1.13 6.60 -5.33
N PHE A 342 -2.31 6.22 -5.79
CA PHE A 342 -3.50 7.06 -5.67
C PHE A 342 -4.32 6.79 -4.39
N ASP A 343 -3.82 5.95 -3.48
CA ASP A 343 -4.50 5.58 -2.22
C ASP A 343 -5.94 5.07 -2.45
N LEU A 344 -6.11 4.26 -3.50
CA LEU A 344 -7.40 3.77 -3.95
C LEU A 344 -7.75 2.45 -3.26
N GLN A 345 -9.01 2.31 -2.88
CA GLN A 345 -9.54 1.05 -2.37
C GLN A 345 -9.75 0.05 -3.51
N TYR A 346 -9.36 -1.20 -3.30
CA TYR A 346 -9.62 -2.27 -4.27
C TYR A 346 -11.12 -2.50 -4.46
N PRO A 347 -11.58 -2.87 -5.68
CA PRO A 347 -12.97 -3.24 -5.90
C PRO A 347 -13.35 -4.42 -5.01
N THR A 348 -14.51 -4.35 -4.37
CA THR A 348 -14.99 -5.38 -3.43
C THR A 348 -15.08 -6.76 -4.06
N GLU A 349 -15.38 -6.81 -5.35
CA GLU A 349 -15.54 -8.01 -6.16
C GLU A 349 -14.21 -8.74 -6.34
N CYS A 350 -13.09 -8.04 -6.44
CA CYS A 350 -11.76 -8.64 -6.64
C CYS A 350 -10.77 -8.35 -5.50
N HIS A 351 -11.24 -7.85 -4.36
CA HIS A 351 -10.41 -7.48 -3.20
C HIS A 351 -9.46 -8.59 -2.75
N LYS A 352 -9.91 -9.86 -2.68
CA LYS A 352 -9.03 -10.98 -2.30
C LYS A 352 -7.91 -11.26 -3.30
N VAL A 353 -8.18 -11.06 -4.60
CA VAL A 353 -7.17 -11.22 -5.65
C VAL A 353 -6.11 -10.13 -5.51
N TRP A 354 -6.54 -8.88 -5.31
CA TRP A 354 -5.61 -7.78 -5.06
C TRP A 354 -4.81 -7.93 -3.77
N GLY A 355 -5.45 -8.34 -2.68
CA GLY A 355 -4.76 -8.61 -1.41
C GLY A 355 -3.75 -9.75 -1.53
N PHE A 356 -4.04 -10.78 -2.33
CA PHE A 356 -3.06 -11.82 -2.64
C PHE A 356 -1.90 -11.27 -3.49
N ILE A 357 -2.20 -10.47 -4.51
CA ILE A 357 -1.17 -9.86 -5.35
C ILE A 357 -0.25 -8.97 -4.52
N GLY A 358 -0.82 -8.07 -3.70
CA GLY A 358 -0.04 -7.19 -2.83
C GLY A 358 0.83 -7.97 -1.86
N LEU A 359 0.25 -8.94 -1.16
CA LEU A 359 0.97 -9.71 -0.14
C LEU A 359 2.08 -10.56 -0.76
N PHE A 360 1.77 -11.35 -1.79
CA PHE A 360 2.69 -12.36 -2.31
C PHE A 360 3.69 -11.80 -3.33
N PHE A 361 3.25 -10.89 -4.20
CA PHE A 361 4.11 -10.35 -5.26
C PHE A 361 4.81 -9.05 -4.88
N PHE A 362 4.34 -8.32 -3.87
CA PHE A 362 4.91 -7.02 -3.48
C PHE A 362 5.28 -6.91 -1.99
N ASP A 363 5.05 -7.94 -1.17
CA ASP A 363 5.22 -7.88 0.29
C ASP A 363 4.46 -6.71 0.94
N ILE A 364 3.25 -6.41 0.44
CA ILE A 364 2.36 -5.35 0.95
C ILE A 364 1.10 -6.02 1.50
N ASP A 365 0.91 -5.94 2.81
CA ASP A 365 -0.24 -6.54 3.48
C ASP A 365 -1.42 -5.57 3.57
N ASP A 366 -2.62 -6.07 3.24
CA ASP A 366 -3.92 -5.39 3.36
C ASP A 366 -4.83 -6.08 4.39
N ASN A 367 -4.28 -6.96 5.24
CA ASN A 367 -4.96 -7.73 6.30
C ASN A 367 -6.05 -8.72 5.80
N SER A 368 -5.95 -9.21 4.57
CA SER A 368 -6.90 -10.16 3.98
C SER A 368 -6.61 -11.62 4.39
N HIS A 369 -7.36 -12.15 5.38
CA HIS A 369 -7.18 -13.51 5.91
C HIS A 369 -7.09 -14.63 4.86
N ASN A 370 -7.86 -14.57 3.78
CA ASN A 370 -7.85 -15.61 2.74
C ASN A 370 -6.64 -15.51 1.80
N SER A 371 -6.13 -14.30 1.56
CA SER A 371 -4.92 -14.06 0.76
C SER A 371 -3.70 -14.72 1.39
N HIS A 372 -3.62 -14.74 2.73
CA HIS A 372 -2.53 -15.41 3.44
C HIS A 372 -2.49 -16.92 3.16
N SER A 373 -3.64 -17.60 3.11
CA SER A 373 -3.65 -19.06 2.91
C SER A 373 -3.10 -19.50 1.55
N LEU A 374 -3.44 -18.78 0.47
CA LEU A 374 -2.90 -19.09 -0.87
C LEU A 374 -1.42 -18.70 -0.96
N ALA A 375 -1.04 -17.54 -0.40
CA ALA A 375 0.37 -17.13 -0.33
C ALA A 375 1.22 -18.19 0.39
N GLN A 376 0.71 -18.73 1.50
CA GLN A 376 1.41 -19.76 2.27
C GLN A 376 1.55 -21.09 1.52
N LYS A 377 0.55 -21.48 0.71
CA LYS A 377 0.65 -22.63 -0.20
C LYS A 377 1.71 -22.46 -1.29
N LEU A 378 1.99 -21.23 -1.72
CA LEU A 378 3.02 -20.95 -2.72
C LEU A 378 4.43 -20.85 -2.13
N ILE A 379 4.55 -20.56 -0.84
CA ILE A 379 5.83 -20.53 -0.13
C ILE A 379 6.29 -21.96 0.18
N ASN A 380 5.37 -22.81 0.64
CA ASN A 380 5.60 -24.24 0.82
C ASN A 380 5.77 -24.97 -0.53
#